data_AF-A0A965YI55-F1
#
_entry.id   AF-A0A965YI55-F1
#
_cell.length_a   1.000
_cell.length_b   1.000
_cell.length_c   1.000
_cell.angle_alpha   90.00
_cell.angle_beta   90.00
_cell.angle_gamma   90.00
#
_symmetry.space_group_name_H-M   'P 1'
#
loop_
_entity.id
_entity.type
_entity.pdbx_description
1 polymer ?
#
loop_
_entity_poly.entity_id
_entity_poly.type
_entity_poly.pdbx_seq_one_letter_code
_entity_poly.pdbx_strand_id
1 'polypeptide(L)' 'MEKLLKPTEVAEWLNLNVQTVYAMAQRNQLPNKKIGHAVRFSPKEIKAYLGLKEF' A
#
# COMPACT_ATOMS: atom_id res chain seq x y z
N MET A 1 4.28 9.92 14.44
CA MET A 1 4.96 8.95 13.55
C MET A 1 3.89 8.27 12.70
N GLU A 2 3.98 8.37 11.38
CA GLU A 2 3.08 7.61 10.51
C GLU A 2 3.53 6.15 10.46
N LYS A 3 2.62 5.23 10.77
CA LYS A 3 2.90 3.80 10.78
C LYS A 3 2.84 3.29 9.34
N LEU A 4 3.97 2.82 8.84
CA LEU A 4 4.06 2.21 7.51
C LEU A 4 3.55 0.77 7.55
N LEU A 5 2.62 0.45 6.65
CA LEU A 5 2.03 -0.86 6.51
C LEU A 5 2.94 -1.80 5.71
N LYS A 6 2.90 -3.08 6.08
CA LYS A 6 3.45 -4.19 5.30
C LYS A 6 2.51 -4.50 4.12
N PRO A 7 3.02 -5.19 3.08
CA PRO A 7 2.18 -5.65 1.97
C PRO A 7 1.02 -6.53 2.44
N THR A 8 1.21 -7.32 3.50
CA THR A 8 0.15 -8.14 4.10
C THR A 8 -0.97 -7.30 4.71
N GLU A 9 -0.62 -6.26 5.47
CA GLU A 9 -1.60 -5.36 6.09
C GLU A 9 -2.39 -4.57 5.03
N VAL A 10 -1.72 -4.17 3.93
CA VAL A 10 -2.40 -3.54 2.79
C VAL A 10 -3.32 -4.52 2.07
N ALA A 11 -2.90 -5.78 1.93
CA ALA A 11 -3.71 -6.81 1.31
C ALA A 11 -5.00 -7.05 2.13
N GLU A 12 -4.88 -7.16 3.45
CA GLU A 12 -6.03 -7.27 4.35
C GLU A 12 -6.94 -6.02 4.28
N TRP A 13 -6.34 -4.83 4.27
CA TRP A 13 -7.08 -3.58 4.23
C TRP A 13 -7.86 -3.37 2.92
N LEU A 14 -7.25 -3.71 1.78
CA LEU A 14 -7.89 -3.61 0.46
C LEU A 14 -8.70 -4.86 0.09
N ASN A 15 -8.72 -5.87 0.96
CA ASN A 15 -9.29 -7.19 0.70
C ASN A 15 -8.76 -7.84 -0.60
N LEU A 16 -7.46 -7.72 -0.82
CA LEU A 16 -6.73 -8.26 -1.98
C LEU A 16 -5.77 -9.37 -1.55
N ASN A 17 -5.30 -10.15 -2.52
CA ASN A 17 -4.18 -11.06 -2.29
C ASN A 17 -2.86 -10.28 -2.17
N VAL A 18 -1.98 -10.69 -1.26
CA VAL A 18 -0.62 -10.12 -1.08
C VAL A 18 0.17 -10.12 -2.39
N GLN A 19 0.01 -11.15 -3.24
CA GLN A 19 0.64 -11.20 -4.56
C GLN A 19 0.13 -10.07 -5.47
N THR A 20 -1.17 -9.75 -5.40
CA THR A 20 -1.74 -8.61 -6.12
C THR A 20 -1.15 -7.30 -5.62
N VAL A 21 -0.98 -7.14 -4.30
CA VAL A 21 -0.33 -5.94 -3.73
C VAL A 21 1.11 -5.78 -4.25
N TYR A 22 1.88 -6.87 -4.33
CA TYR A 22 3.23 -6.84 -4.92
C TYR A 22 3.20 -6.49 -6.40
N ALA A 23 2.27 -7.08 -7.17
CA ALA A 23 2.12 -6.78 -8.59
C ALA A 23 1.76 -5.30 -8.82
N MET A 24 0.84 -4.75 -8.01
CA MET A 24 0.46 -3.34 -8.05
C MET A 24 1.63 -2.43 -7.68
N ALA A 25 2.41 -2.79 -6.66
CA ALA A 25 3.61 -2.04 -6.29
C ALA A 25 4.67 -2.04 -7.41
N GLN A 26 4.91 -3.19 -8.05
CA GLN A 26 5.84 -3.29 -9.19
C GLN A 26 5.36 -2.52 -10.42
N ARG A 27 4.04 -2.46 -10.63
CA ARG A 27 3.41 -1.71 -11.72
C ARG A 27 3.22 -0.22 -11.42
N ASN A 28 3.71 0.28 -10.29
CA ASN A 28 3.50 1.65 -9.80
C ASN A 28 2.01 2.04 -9.67
N GLN A 29 1.13 1.06 -9.48
CA GLN A 29 -0.31 1.25 -9.29
C GLN A 29 -0.70 1.44 -7.82
N LEU A 30 0.26 1.33 -6.90
CA LEU A 30 0.08 1.64 -5.49
C LEU A 30 1.31 2.41 -4.99
N PRO A 31 1.12 3.53 -4.28
CA PRO A 31 2.24 4.28 -3.71
C PRO A 31 2.94 3.41 -2.67
N ASN A 32 4.22 3.14 -2.91
CA ASN A 32 5.03 2.27 -2.08
C ASN A 32 6.39 2.91 -1.83
N LYS A 33 6.96 2.60 -0.67
CA LYS A 33 8.27 3.06 -0.22
C LYS A 33 9.14 1.86 0.03
N LYS A 34 10.21 1.73 -0.75
CA LYS A 34 11.22 0.70 -0.53
C LYS A 34 12.15 1.14 0.60
N ILE A 35 12.14 0.41 1.70
CA ILE A 35 13.02 0.64 2.85
C ILE A 35 13.91 -0.59 3.02
N GLY A 36 15.15 -0.47 2.55
CA GLY A 36 16.08 -1.60 2.43
C GLY A 36 15.52 -2.65 1.46
N HIS A 37 15.33 -3.88 1.95
CA HIS A 37 14.77 -4.99 1.18
C HIS A 37 13.24 -5.12 1.32
N ALA A 38 12.60 -4.29 2.15
CA ALA A 38 11.16 -4.37 2.40
C ALA A 38 10.40 -3.28 1.63
N VAL A 39 9.26 -3.66 1.05
CA VAL A 39 8.27 -2.71 0.52
C VAL A 39 7.35 -2.30 1.66
N ARG A 40 7.14 -0.99 1.81
CA ARG A 40 6.30 -0.39 2.84
C ARG A 40 5.29 0.53 2.20
N PHE A 41 4.14 0.68 2.84
CA PHE A 41 3.05 1.47 2.28
C PHE A 41 2.56 2.49 3.30
N SER A 42 2.39 3.74 2.86
CA SER A 42 1.74 4.74 3.69
C SER A 42 0.22 4.66 3.47
N PRO A 43 -0.57 4.43 4.53
CA PRO A 43 -2.02 4.40 4.39
C PRO A 43 -2.59 5.75 3.93
N LYS A 44 -1.96 6.87 4.29
CA LYS A 44 -2.37 8.19 3.80
C LYS A 44 -2.16 8.33 2.30
N GLU A 45 -1.01 7.90 1.79
CA GLU A 45 -0.71 7.96 0.35
C GLU A 45 -1.64 7.02 -0.42
N ILE A 46 -1.91 5.81 0.10
CA ILE A 46 -2.88 4.89 -0.51
C ILE A 46 -4.27 5.53 -0.55
N LYS A 47 -4.77 6.10 0.55
CA LYS A 47 -6.07 6.79 0.57
C LYS A 47 -6.13 7.93 -0.45
N ALA A 48 -5.08 8.75 -0.48
CA ALA A 48 -4.99 9.88 -1.41
C ALA A 48 -4.96 9.41 -2.88
N TYR A 49 -4.20 8.35 -3.17
CA TYR A 49 -4.10 7.77 -4.51
C TYR A 49 -5.41 7.13 -4.97
N LEU A 50 -6.09 6.39 -4.09
CA LEU A 50 -7.39 5.79 -4.38
C LEU A 50 -8.54 6.81 -4.42
N GLY A 51 -8.28 8.08 -4.11
CA GLY A 51 -9.31 9.11 -4.03
C GLY A 51 -10.37 8.82 -2.95
N LEU A 52 -10.05 7.98 -1.96
CA LEU A 52 -10.93 7.68 -0.84
C LEU A 52 -11.05 8.93 0.03
N LYS A 53 -12.04 9.77 -0.28
CA LYS A 53 -12.53 10.80 0.64
C LYS A 53 -13.43 10.13 1.67
N GLU A 54 -13.10 10.32 2.94
CA GLU A 54 -14.10 10.14 4.00
C GLU A 54 -15.12 11.27 3.79
N PHE A 55 -16.34 10.90 3.37
CA PHE A 55 -17.49 11.79 3.23
C PHE A 55 -18.20 11.92 4.58
#